data_AF-A0A9C5ZFC3-F1
#
_entry.id   AF-A0A9C5ZFC3-F1
#
_cell.length_a   1.000
_cell.length_b   1.000
_cell.length_c   1.000
_cell.angle_alpha   90.00
_cell.angle_beta   90.00
_cell.angle_gamma   90.00
#
_symmetry.space_group_name_H-M   'P 1'
#
loop_
_entity.id
_entity.type
_entity.pdbx_description
1 polymer ?
#
loop_
_entity_poly.entity_id
_entity_poly.type
_entity_poly.pdbx_seq_one_letter_code
_entity_poly.pdbx_strand_id
1 'polypeptide(L)' 'MVDLTDSSSPYQQSIPNLVFYVPAVVVFSLAVFFGYKLYVALKQRELRKEGKLKRKEMKKTAKTN' A
#
# COMPACT_ATOMS: atom_id res chain seq x y z
N MET A 1 45.60 -32.20 -15.38
CA MET A 1 44.27 -31.73 -14.92
C MET A 1 44.06 -30.40 -15.59
N VAL A 2 43.07 -30.27 -16.48
CA VAL A 2 42.82 -29.00 -17.18
C VAL A 2 42.19 -28.08 -16.15
N ASP A 3 42.89 -27.02 -15.75
CA ASP A 3 42.33 -25.98 -14.89
C ASP A 3 41.23 -25.25 -15.69
N LEU A 4 39.98 -25.60 -15.40
CA LEU A 4 38.77 -24.92 -15.90
C LEU A 4 38.56 -23.55 -15.22
N THR A 5 39.65 -22.87 -14.85
CA THR A 5 39.59 -21.48 -14.37
C THR A 5 39.54 -20.55 -15.59
N ASP A 6 38.63 -20.83 -16.52
CA ASP A 6 38.18 -19.87 -17.52
C ASP A 6 37.37 -18.82 -16.77
N SER A 7 38.08 -17.79 -16.34
CA SER A 7 37.60 -16.59 -15.68
C SER A 7 36.81 -15.66 -16.62
N SER A 8 36.24 -16.23 -17.69
CA SER A 8 35.48 -15.53 -18.74
C SER A 8 34.01 -15.98 -18.80
N SER A 9 33.43 -16.43 -17.70
CA SER A 9 31.98 -16.60 -17.62
C SER A 9 31.32 -15.23 -17.38
N PRO A 10 30.54 -14.67 -18.33
CA PRO A 10 29.84 -13.39 -18.15
C PRO A 10 28.77 -13.44 -17.04
N TYR A 11 28.50 -14.63 -16.48
CA TYR A 11 27.56 -14.86 -15.39
C TYR A 11 28.19 -14.66 -14.00
N GLN A 12 29.51 -14.46 -13.90
CA GLN A 12 30.23 -14.09 -12.67
C GLN A 12 30.15 -12.59 -12.36
N GLN A 13 29.33 -11.83 -13.09
CA GLN A 13 29.03 -10.45 -12.74
C GLN A 13 28.09 -10.49 -11.52
N SER A 14 28.65 -10.27 -10.33
CA SER A 14 27.89 -10.19 -9.07
C SER A 14 26.75 -9.19 -9.22
N ILE A 15 25.53 -9.70 -9.44
CA ILE A 15 24.36 -8.85 -9.61
C ILE A 15 24.21 -8.06 -8.31
N PRO A 16 24.25 -6.72 -8.36
CA PRO A 16 24.15 -5.93 -7.15
C PRO A 16 22.79 -6.21 -6.51
N ASN A 17 22.81 -6.58 -5.22
CA ASN A 17 21.61 -6.90 -4.42
C ASN A 17 20.51 -5.82 -4.53
N LEU A 18 20.91 -4.58 -4.85
CA LEU A 18 20.03 -3.44 -5.18
C LEU A 18 18.94 -3.79 -6.21
N VAL A 19 19.26 -4.56 -7.25
CA VAL A 19 18.30 -4.94 -8.31
C VAL A 19 17.14 -5.75 -7.75
N PHE A 20 17.33 -6.49 -6.66
CA PHE A 20 16.27 -7.23 -5.99
C PHE A 20 15.38 -6.33 -5.10
N TYR A 21 15.95 -5.28 -4.51
CA TYR A 21 15.21 -4.36 -3.66
C TYR A 21 14.38 -3.34 -4.44
N VAL A 22 14.82 -2.94 -5.64
CA VAL A 22 14.11 -1.94 -6.46
C VAL A 22 12.65 -2.35 -6.75
N PRO A 23 12.35 -3.57 -7.23
CA PRO A 23 10.98 -4.02 -7.44
C PRO A 23 10.17 -4.04 -6.14
N ALA A 24 10.77 -4.47 -5.03
CA ALA A 24 10.11 -4.54 -3.74
C ALA A 24 9.67 -3.14 -3.25
N VAL A 25 10.53 -2.12 -3.40
CA VAL A 25 10.21 -0.74 -3.06
C VAL A 25 9.09 -0.19 -3.93
N VAL A 26 9.10 -0.49 -5.23
CA VAL A 26 8.04 -0.06 -6.16
C VAL A 26 6.69 -0.66 -5.76
N VAL A 27 6.64 -1.97 -5.53
CA VAL A 27 5.39 -2.66 -5.13
C VAL A 27 4.90 -2.15 -3.78
N PHE A 28 5.80 -1.96 -2.81
CA PHE A 28 5.44 -1.45 -1.49
C PHE A 28 4.89 -0.02 -1.57
N SER A 29 5.53 0.84 -2.37
CA SER A 29 5.09 2.23 -2.57
C SER A 29 3.70 2.29 -3.19
N LEU A 30 3.43 1.45 -4.20
CA LEU A 30 2.10 1.35 -4.79
C LEU A 30 1.08 0.82 -3.79
N ALA A 31 1.41 -0.23 -3.04
CA ALA A 31 0.51 -0.80 -2.04
C ALA A 31 0.14 0.23 -0.96
N VAL A 32 1.09 1.02 -0.48
CA VAL A 32 0.84 2.11 0.48
C VAL A 32 0.01 3.23 -0.15
N PHE A 33 0.32 3.64 -1.38
CA PHE A 33 -0.42 4.71 -2.06
C PHE A 33 -1.88 4.34 -2.31
N PHE A 34 -2.12 3.14 -2.86
CA PHE A 34 -3.46 2.63 -3.10
C PHE A 34 -4.18 2.28 -1.80
N GLY A 35 -3.48 1.68 -0.83
CA GLY A 35 -4.01 1.37 0.49
C GLY A 35 -4.45 2.62 1.25
N TYR A 36 -3.65 3.70 1.22
CA TYR A 36 -4.00 4.97 1.82
C TYR A 36 -5.22 5.61 1.15
N LYS A 37 -5.25 5.68 -0.19
CA LYS A 37 -6.39 6.21 -0.93
C LYS A 37 -7.67 5.40 -0.67
N LEU A 38 -7.56 4.08 -0.58
CA LEU A 38 -8.66 3.18 -0.26
C LEU A 38 -9.15 3.35 1.19
N TYR A 39 -8.22 3.48 2.14
CA TYR A 39 -8.53 3.74 3.55
C TYR A 39 -9.28 5.06 3.73
N VAL A 40 -8.81 6.13 3.09
CA VAL A 40 -9.48 7.43 3.12
C VAL A 40 -10.87 7.33 2.48
N ALA A 41 -11.00 6.62 1.34
CA ALA A 41 -12.28 6.41 0.69
C ALA A 41 -13.28 5.65 1.59
N LEU A 42 -12.81 4.61 2.30
CA LEU A 42 -13.63 3.85 3.25
C LEU A 42 -14.05 4.71 4.45
N LYS A 43 -13.09 5.44 5.06
CA LYS A 43 -13.34 6.31 6.21
C LYS A 43 -14.35 7.42 5.90
N GLN A 44 -14.30 7.99 4.69
CA GLN A 44 -15.31 8.97 4.26
C GLN A 44 -16.72 8.38 4.13
N ARG A 45 -16.84 7.10 3.76
CA ARG A 45 -18.15 6.42 3.68
C ARG A 45 -18.72 6.15 5.06
N GLU A 46 -17.86 5.83 6.02
CA GLU A 46 -18.25 5.57 7.41
C GLU A 46 -18.73 6.84 8.11
N LEU A 47 -17.97 7.94 8.00
CA LEU A 47 -18.36 9.26 8.52
C LEU A 47 -19.69 9.75 7.93
N ARG A 48 -19.97 9.46 6.64
CA ARG A 48 -21.26 9.78 6.01
C ARG A 48 -22.42 8.97 6.58
N LYS A 49 -22.20 7.75 7.08
CA LYS A 49 -23.24 6.94 7.74
C LYS A 49 -23.52 7.45 9.14
N GLU A 50 -22.47 7.75 9.90
CA GLU A 50 -22.57 8.27 11.27
C GLU A 50 -23.23 9.66 11.30
N GLY A 51 -22.86 10.56 10.38
CA GLY A 51 -23.47 11.89 10.28
C GLY A 51 -24.97 11.85 9.94
N LYS A 52 -25.43 10.81 9.24
CA LYS A 52 -26.86 10.61 8.94
C LYS A 52 -27.64 10.07 10.13
N LEU A 53 -27.03 9.21 10.95
CA LEU A 53 -27.63 8.69 12.18
C LEU A 53 -27.76 9.80 13.24
N LYS A 54 -26.69 10.56 13.48
CA LYS A 54 -26.71 11.68 14.44
C LYS A 54 -27.71 12.77 14.06
N ARG A 55 -27.85 13.11 12.77
CA ARG A 55 -28.89 14.04 12.29
C ARG A 55 -30.31 13.52 12.48
N LYS A 56 -30.52 12.20 12.42
CA LYS A 56 -31.84 11.60 12.69
C LYS A 56 -32.18 11.62 14.17
N GLU A 57 -31.19 11.41 15.04
CA GLU A 57 -31.40 11.47 16.50
C GLU A 57 -31.62 12.90 16.99
N MET A 58 -30.82 13.87 16.54
CA MET A 58 -31.01 15.29 16.89
C MET A 58 -32.38 15.84 16.43
N LYS A 59 -32.90 15.37 15.28
CA LYS A 59 -34.24 15.73 14.81
C LYS A 59 -35.37 15.07 15.62
N LYS A 60 -35.10 13.94 16.28
CA LYS A 60 -36.07 13.30 17.19
C LYS A 60 -36.08 13.99 18.55
N THR A 61 -34.90 14.29 19.12
CA THR A 61 -34.81 14.97 20.42
C THR A 61 -35.28 16.42 20.36
N ALA A 62 -35.07 17.13 19.25
CA ALA A 62 -35.55 18.50 19.06
C ALA A 62 -37.07 18.61 18.80
N LYS A 63 -37.78 17.49 18.57
CA LYS A 63 -39.25 17.45 18.39
C LYS A 63 -39.99 17.00 19.65
N THR A 64 -39.28 16.65 20.72
CA THR A 64 -39.84 16.10 21.97
C THR A 64 -39.74 17.09 23.15
N ASN A 65 -39.24 18.32 22.92
CA ASN A 65 -39.45 19.48 23.79
C ASN A 65 -40.32 20.51 23.06
#